data_AF-A0A3C0WJ91-F1
#
_entry.id   AF-A0A3C0WJ91-F1
#
_cell.length_a   1.000
_cell.length_b   1.000
_cell.length_c   1.000
_cell.angle_alpha   90.00
_cell.angle_beta   90.00
_cell.angle_gamma   90.00
#
_symmetry.space_group_name_H-M   'P 1'
#
loop_
_entity.id
_entity.type
_entity.pdbx_description
1 polymer ?
#
loop_
_entity_poly.entity_id
_entity_poly.type
_entity_poly.pdbx_seq_one_letter_code
_entity_poly.pdbx_strand_id
1 'polypeptide(L)'
;MRFRIMLPTLKPLAKTVLLHLVLTSAFLGCENSNSTPDQDELHVHTDNHGHVHSPPRFGGQISEIGHTHGTEGLIFYYAEALPDSGNTVRLYISSEDEQGNSTNAEIDGSSVLAYLSGADEDSRLSRKITFTATAATDDPTVTFLTAEIPKDLRDTKQLSLVCPKIVLGGQRSNFIMSIDREQDPVGNKPESNPETAPDVLEDSDSTSALIPCEDEDAIPKASEDSQ
;
A
#
# COMPACT_ATOMS: atom_id res chain seq x y z
N MET A 1 54.53 -32.95 30.19
CA MET A 1 53.80 -31.69 30.46
C MET A 1 52.32 -31.94 30.19
N ARG A 2 51.43 -31.73 31.17
CA ARG A 2 49.97 -31.86 31.00
C ARG A 2 49.35 -30.47 31.18
N PHE A 3 48.75 -29.92 30.12
CA PHE A 3 48.01 -28.67 30.19
C PHE A 3 46.57 -28.95 30.65
N ARG A 4 46.19 -28.40 31.80
CA ARG A 4 44.79 -28.32 32.25
C ARG A 4 44.24 -26.97 31.79
N ILE A 5 43.29 -27.00 30.87
CA ILE A 5 42.49 -25.83 30.49
C ILE A 5 41.29 -25.78 31.44
N MET A 6 41.22 -24.74 32.27
CA MET A 6 40.03 -24.46 33.09
C MET A 6 39.05 -23.61 32.28
N LEU A 7 37.85 -24.15 32.03
CA LEU A 7 36.73 -23.38 31.49
C LEU A 7 35.99 -22.70 32.65
N PRO A 8 35.68 -21.40 32.58
CA PRO A 8 34.87 -20.72 33.58
C PRO A 8 33.40 -21.11 33.45
N THR A 9 32.80 -21.53 34.55
CA THR A 9 31.36 -21.78 34.72
C THR A 9 30.58 -20.45 34.71
N LEU A 10 29.85 -20.18 33.63
CA LEU A 10 28.87 -19.10 33.55
C LEU A 10 27.59 -19.50 34.31
N LYS A 11 27.20 -18.70 35.29
CA LYS A 11 25.93 -18.85 36.04
C LYS A 11 24.76 -18.36 35.18
N PRO A 12 23.64 -19.10 35.08
CA PRO A 12 22.44 -18.58 34.42
C PRO A 12 21.75 -17.55 35.32
N LEU A 13 21.63 -16.32 34.83
CA LEU A 13 20.86 -15.25 35.45
C LEU A 13 19.39 -15.41 35.02
N ALA A 14 18.61 -16.17 35.78
CA ALA A 14 17.16 -16.28 35.60
C ALA A 14 16.51 -14.95 36.01
N LYS A 15 16.13 -14.12 35.02
CA LYS A 15 15.24 -12.98 35.22
C LYS A 15 13.81 -13.41 34.91
N THR A 16 13.08 -13.83 35.93
CA THR A 16 11.63 -14.03 35.88
C THR A 16 10.96 -12.66 35.83
N VAL A 17 10.52 -12.21 34.66
CA VAL A 17 9.66 -11.03 34.51
C VAL A 17 8.22 -11.50 34.70
N LEU A 18 7.69 -11.26 35.89
CA LEU A 18 6.30 -11.54 36.26
C LEU A 18 5.43 -10.37 35.77
N LEU A 19 4.93 -10.47 34.55
CA LEU A 19 3.99 -9.49 33.99
C LEU A 19 2.60 -9.70 34.60
N HIS A 20 2.21 -8.84 35.54
CA HIS A 20 0.83 -8.77 36.04
C HIS A 20 -0.03 -8.01 35.03
N LEU A 21 -0.83 -8.75 34.26
CA LEU A 21 -1.92 -8.20 33.46
C LEU A 21 -3.14 -8.02 34.37
N VAL A 22 -3.37 -6.79 34.82
CA VAL A 22 -4.62 -6.42 35.51
C VAL A 22 -5.61 -5.95 34.45
N LEU A 23 -6.56 -6.82 34.10
CA LEU A 23 -7.67 -6.53 33.20
C LEU A 23 -8.84 -5.98 34.04
N THR A 24 -8.88 -4.68 34.25
CA THR A 24 -10.05 -4.00 34.83
C THR A 24 -11.06 -3.69 33.73
N SER A 25 -12.08 -4.54 33.62
CA SER A 25 -13.31 -4.27 32.89
C SER A 25 -14.18 -3.29 33.67
N ALA A 26 -14.21 -2.03 33.23
CA ALA A 26 -15.24 -1.07 33.64
C ALA A 26 -16.39 -1.11 32.62
N PHE A 27 -17.47 -1.79 32.98
CA PHE A 27 -18.78 -1.67 32.35
C PHE A 27 -19.56 -0.55 33.06
N LEU A 28 -19.68 0.60 32.40
CA LEU A 28 -20.67 1.67 32.60
C LEU A 28 -20.81 2.29 31.20
N GLY A 29 -21.92 2.26 30.45
CA GLY A 29 -23.32 2.31 30.85
C GLY A 29 -23.83 3.75 30.72
N CYS A 30 -24.07 4.24 29.48
CA CYS A 30 -24.89 5.41 29.10
C CYS A 30 -25.25 5.21 27.61
N GLU A 31 -26.48 4.81 27.28
CA GLU A 31 -27.68 5.64 27.02
C GLU A 31 -27.94 5.76 25.50
N ASN A 32 -29.09 5.21 25.10
CA ASN A 32 -29.65 5.22 23.76
C ASN A 32 -29.97 6.66 23.32
N SER A 33 -29.10 7.25 22.50
CA SER A 33 -29.49 8.36 21.64
C SER A 33 -30.11 7.79 20.38
N ASN A 34 -31.45 7.79 20.36
CA ASN A 34 -32.25 7.50 19.18
C ASN A 34 -32.19 8.72 18.25
N SER A 35 -31.05 8.89 17.56
CA SER A 35 -30.93 9.82 16.44
C SER A 35 -31.39 9.10 15.18
N THR A 36 -32.50 9.60 14.64
CA THR A 36 -33.03 9.29 13.31
C THR A 36 -31.91 9.24 12.26
N PRO A 37 -31.98 8.29 11.29
CA PRO A 37 -30.99 8.18 10.23
C PRO A 37 -31.19 9.35 9.27
N ASP A 38 -30.41 10.40 9.47
CA ASP A 38 -30.27 11.43 8.45
C ASP A 38 -29.42 10.86 7.32
N GLN A 39 -29.77 11.29 6.12
CA GLN A 39 -29.58 10.55 4.89
C GLN A 39 -28.11 10.40 4.49
N ASP A 40 -27.87 9.29 3.77
CA ASP A 40 -26.79 9.04 2.83
C ASP A 40 -26.00 10.27 2.39
N GLU A 41 -24.96 10.63 3.14
CA GLU A 41 -23.83 11.37 2.61
C GLU A 41 -22.63 10.42 2.66
N LEU A 42 -22.62 9.49 1.70
CA LEU A 42 -21.39 8.81 1.29
C LEU A 42 -20.44 9.92 0.84
N HIS A 43 -19.55 10.35 1.74
CA HIS A 43 -18.36 11.13 1.38
C HIS A 43 -17.46 10.24 0.53
N VAL A 44 -17.83 10.10 -0.74
CA VAL A 44 -16.98 9.58 -1.79
C VAL A 44 -16.00 10.69 -2.09
N HIS A 45 -14.85 10.68 -1.40
CA HIS A 45 -13.68 11.43 -1.84
C HIS A 45 -13.16 10.77 -3.11
N THR A 46 -13.81 11.01 -4.25
CA THR A 46 -13.22 10.79 -5.58
C THR A 46 -12.40 12.00 -5.99
N ASP A 47 -11.52 12.44 -5.10
CA ASP A 47 -10.36 13.23 -5.49
C ASP A 47 -9.22 12.22 -5.69
N ASN A 48 -9.43 11.28 -6.61
CA ASN A 48 -8.34 10.47 -7.15
C ASN A 48 -7.54 11.40 -8.06
N HIS A 49 -6.74 12.27 -7.45
CA HIS A 49 -5.66 12.93 -8.14
C HIS A 49 -4.80 11.79 -8.68
N GLY A 50 -4.77 11.66 -10.01
CA GLY A 50 -4.03 10.60 -10.68
C GLY A 50 -2.54 10.78 -10.41
N HIS A 51 -2.07 10.26 -9.28
CA HIS A 51 -0.66 10.11 -9.00
C HIS A 51 -0.16 9.03 -9.95
N VAL A 52 0.65 9.44 -10.92
CA VAL A 52 1.32 8.50 -11.81
C VAL A 52 2.42 7.86 -10.98
N HIS A 53 2.16 6.65 -10.49
CA HIS A 53 3.16 5.90 -9.75
C HIS A 53 4.29 5.46 -10.67
N SER A 54 5.49 5.38 -10.12
CA SER A 54 6.62 4.78 -10.85
C SER A 54 6.30 3.35 -11.28
N PRO A 55 6.82 2.88 -12.44
CA PRO A 55 6.70 1.48 -12.81
C PRO A 55 7.36 0.57 -11.76
N PRO A 56 6.93 -0.71 -11.67
CA PRO A 56 7.55 -1.68 -10.76
C PRO A 56 9.06 -1.76 -10.96
N ARG A 57 9.84 -1.66 -9.89
CA ARG A 57 11.32 -1.60 -9.95
C ARG A 57 11.94 -2.96 -10.24
N PHE A 58 11.27 -4.03 -9.84
CA PHE A 58 11.70 -5.43 -9.96
C PHE A 58 10.79 -6.25 -10.87
N GLY A 59 9.97 -5.60 -11.71
CA GLY A 59 9.07 -6.23 -12.68
C GLY A 59 7.88 -6.98 -12.05
N GLY A 60 7.53 -6.67 -10.81
CA GLY A 60 6.44 -7.27 -10.07
C GLY A 60 5.09 -6.56 -10.21
N GLN A 61 4.13 -6.99 -9.40
CA GLN A 61 2.83 -6.33 -9.22
C GLN A 61 2.94 -5.28 -8.13
N ILE A 62 2.66 -4.03 -8.46
CA ILE A 62 2.69 -2.91 -7.51
C ILE A 62 1.30 -2.62 -6.95
N SER A 63 1.21 -2.31 -5.67
CA SER A 63 0.02 -1.79 -4.99
C SER A 63 0.43 -0.68 -4.05
N GLU A 64 -0.32 0.43 -4.03
CA GLU A 64 -0.21 1.39 -2.93
C GLU A 64 -0.66 0.69 -1.64
N ILE A 65 0.09 0.91 -0.55
CA ILE A 65 -0.15 0.31 0.77
C ILE A 65 -0.33 1.36 1.88
N GLY A 66 -0.32 2.65 1.50
CA GLY A 66 -0.59 3.78 2.38
C GLY A 66 0.25 5.00 2.05
N HIS A 67 0.02 6.08 2.78
CA HIS A 67 0.78 7.32 2.66
C HIS A 67 0.89 8.00 4.02
N THR A 68 1.84 8.93 4.16
CA THR A 68 2.05 9.74 5.35
C THR A 68 2.17 11.21 5.00
N HIS A 69 1.59 12.07 5.81
CA HIS A 69 1.73 13.53 5.69
C HIS A 69 2.86 13.98 6.61
N GLY A 70 3.97 14.42 6.02
CA GLY A 70 5.13 14.94 6.72
C GLY A 70 5.33 16.44 6.51
N THR A 71 6.33 17.00 7.19
CA THR A 71 6.78 18.39 6.94
C THR A 71 7.39 18.57 5.55
N GLU A 72 7.86 17.48 4.96
CA GLU A 72 8.49 17.43 3.63
C GLU A 72 7.48 17.15 2.52
N GLY A 73 6.19 17.08 2.84
CA GLY A 73 5.10 16.79 1.90
C GLY A 73 4.49 15.41 2.11
N LEU A 74 3.80 14.93 1.07
CA LEU A 74 3.16 13.62 1.05
C LEU A 74 4.16 12.55 0.60
N ILE A 75 4.24 11.47 1.36
CA ILE A 75 5.02 10.28 1.01
C ILE A 75 4.05 9.13 0.84
N PHE A 76 4.07 8.51 -0.33
CA PHE A 76 3.31 7.30 -0.65
C PHE A 76 4.17 6.07 -0.46
N TYR A 77 3.58 4.95 -0.07
CA TYR A 77 4.26 3.67 0.08
C TYR A 77 3.63 2.65 -0.86
N TYR A 78 4.48 1.88 -1.52
CA TYR A 78 4.06 0.82 -2.42
C TYR A 78 4.68 -0.50 -2.02
N ALA A 79 3.90 -1.56 -2.11
CA ALA A 79 4.41 -2.92 -2.12
C ALA A 79 4.48 -3.39 -3.57
N GLU A 80 5.63 -3.94 -3.95
CA GLU A 80 5.83 -4.68 -5.19
C GLU A 80 5.95 -6.17 -4.86
N ALA A 81 4.98 -6.97 -5.27
CA ALA A 81 5.07 -8.43 -5.23
C ALA A 81 5.86 -8.91 -6.45
N LEU A 82 7.04 -9.49 -6.20
CA LEU A 82 7.90 -9.98 -7.26
C LEU A 82 7.29 -11.24 -7.91
N PRO A 83 7.59 -11.49 -9.20
CA PRO A 83 7.19 -12.72 -9.88
C PRO A 83 7.61 -13.96 -9.09
N ASP A 84 6.85 -15.04 -9.23
CA ASP A 84 7.02 -16.22 -8.40
C ASP A 84 8.45 -16.75 -8.45
N SER A 85 9.04 -16.91 -7.27
CA SER A 85 10.36 -17.50 -7.06
C SER A 85 10.27 -18.95 -6.55
N GLY A 86 9.19 -19.63 -6.93
CA GLY A 86 8.91 -21.03 -6.61
C GLY A 86 7.82 -21.19 -5.57
N ASN A 87 8.20 -21.33 -4.30
CA ASN A 87 7.26 -21.54 -3.18
C ASN A 87 7.36 -20.40 -2.16
N THR A 88 7.72 -19.20 -2.60
CA THR A 88 7.95 -18.04 -1.73
C THR A 88 7.29 -16.81 -2.28
N VAL A 89 6.63 -16.06 -1.41
CA VAL A 89 6.22 -14.68 -1.69
C VAL A 89 7.38 -13.77 -1.34
N ARG A 90 7.75 -12.89 -2.27
CA ARG A 90 8.76 -11.85 -2.07
C ARG A 90 8.13 -10.50 -2.33
N LEU A 91 8.24 -9.59 -1.36
CA LEU A 91 7.80 -8.21 -1.50
C LEU A 91 9.00 -7.28 -1.41
N TYR A 92 8.98 -6.24 -2.22
CA TYR A 92 9.80 -5.05 -2.06
C TYR A 92 8.90 -3.88 -1.68
N ILE A 93 9.32 -3.06 -0.71
CA ILE A 93 8.55 -1.89 -0.28
C ILE A 93 9.32 -0.63 -0.67
N SER A 94 8.69 0.26 -1.42
CA SER A 94 9.22 1.58 -1.78
C SER A 94 8.41 2.70 -1.16
N SER A 95 9.05 3.86 -1.04
CA SER A 95 8.40 5.14 -0.79
C SER A 95 8.57 6.05 -2.00
N GLU A 96 7.56 6.84 -2.34
CA GLU A 96 7.59 7.83 -3.42
C GLU A 96 7.11 9.18 -2.89
N ASP A 97 7.82 10.26 -3.24
CA ASP A 97 7.39 11.62 -2.94
C ASP A 97 6.39 12.15 -4.00
N GLU A 98 5.84 13.35 -3.79
CA GLU A 98 4.91 13.99 -4.73
C GLU A 98 5.51 14.29 -6.11
N GLN A 99 6.85 14.25 -6.24
CA GLN A 99 7.55 14.45 -7.50
C GLN A 99 7.80 13.12 -8.25
N GLY A 100 7.39 11.98 -7.68
CA GLY A 100 7.60 10.66 -8.27
C GLY A 100 8.97 10.06 -7.96
N ASN A 101 9.76 10.64 -7.03
CA ASN A 101 11.06 10.08 -6.70
C ASN A 101 10.90 8.88 -5.79
N SER A 102 11.12 7.68 -6.35
CA SER A 102 11.02 6.42 -5.61
C SER A 102 12.33 6.05 -4.89
N THR A 103 12.22 5.64 -3.62
CA THR A 103 13.32 5.20 -2.76
C THR A 103 12.94 3.91 -2.01
N ASN A 104 13.92 3.24 -1.40
CA ASN A 104 13.64 2.07 -0.56
C ASN A 104 12.95 2.53 0.73
N ALA A 105 11.80 1.94 1.08
CA ALA A 105 11.16 2.24 2.34
C ALA A 105 11.89 1.56 3.51
N GLU A 106 12.09 2.29 4.61
CA GLU A 106 12.56 1.69 5.85
C GLU A 106 11.40 0.94 6.53
N ILE A 107 11.64 -0.34 6.85
CA ILE A 107 10.67 -1.20 7.52
C ILE A 107 11.12 -1.37 8.96
N ASP A 108 10.32 -0.89 9.90
CA ASP A 108 10.59 -1.01 11.32
C ASP A 108 10.35 -2.45 11.80
N GLY A 109 11.43 -3.24 11.79
CA GLY A 109 11.46 -4.59 12.33
C GLY A 109 11.98 -5.63 11.34
N SER A 110 12.50 -6.74 11.89
CA SER A 110 13.06 -7.82 11.09
C SER A 110 12.00 -8.79 10.54
N SER A 111 10.76 -8.69 11.00
CA SER A 111 9.69 -9.61 10.61
C SER A 111 8.31 -8.94 10.55
N VAL A 112 7.53 -9.28 9.53
CA VAL A 112 6.17 -8.78 9.32
C VAL A 112 5.18 -9.94 9.30
N LEU A 113 4.14 -9.86 10.13
CA LEU A 113 3.08 -10.86 10.17
C LEU A 113 2.08 -10.61 9.05
N ALA A 114 1.70 -11.66 8.32
CA ALA A 114 0.65 -11.58 7.31
C ALA A 114 -0.19 -12.86 7.24
N TYR A 115 -1.27 -12.80 6.46
CA TYR A 115 -2.15 -13.91 6.16
C TYR A 115 -2.28 -14.07 4.65
N LEU A 116 -2.30 -15.32 4.20
CA LEU A 116 -2.36 -15.67 2.79
C LEU A 116 -3.54 -16.62 2.55
N SER A 117 -4.34 -16.39 1.51
CA SER A 117 -5.39 -17.31 1.06
C SER A 117 -5.40 -17.38 -0.46
N GLY A 118 -6.14 -18.32 -1.05
CA GLY A 118 -6.55 -18.15 -2.44
C GLY A 118 -7.46 -16.94 -2.61
N ALA A 119 -7.40 -16.29 -3.78
CA ALA A 119 -8.22 -15.10 -4.06
C ALA A 119 -9.73 -15.37 -3.95
N ASP A 120 -10.17 -16.55 -4.37
CA ASP A 120 -11.58 -16.98 -4.32
C ASP A 120 -11.94 -17.75 -3.03
N GLU A 121 -11.01 -17.87 -2.08
CA GLU A 121 -11.23 -18.61 -0.85
C GLU A 121 -11.79 -17.71 0.26
N ASP A 122 -12.60 -18.31 1.14
CA ASP A 122 -13.04 -17.65 2.35
C ASP A 122 -11.84 -17.21 3.20
N SER A 123 -11.80 -15.94 3.62
CA SER A 123 -10.76 -15.39 4.51
C SER A 123 -10.49 -16.22 5.78
N ARG A 124 -11.46 -17.01 6.24
CA ARG A 124 -11.32 -17.96 7.37
C ARG A 124 -10.37 -19.12 7.06
N LEU A 125 -10.12 -19.40 5.79
CA LEU A 125 -9.15 -20.38 5.29
C LEU A 125 -7.76 -19.77 5.08
N SER A 126 -7.54 -18.52 5.48
CA SER A 126 -6.21 -17.92 5.41
C SER A 126 -5.20 -18.66 6.28
N ARG A 127 -3.93 -18.62 5.84
CA ARG A 127 -2.79 -19.21 6.50
C ARG A 127 -1.89 -18.09 6.99
N LYS A 128 -1.54 -18.17 8.26
CA LYS A 128 -0.58 -17.26 8.88
C LYS A 128 0.81 -17.50 8.28
N ILE A 129 1.41 -16.45 7.75
CA ILE A 129 2.80 -16.44 7.28
C ILE A 129 3.59 -15.34 7.99
N THR A 130 4.91 -15.45 8.01
CA THR A 130 5.77 -14.41 8.59
C THR A 130 6.86 -14.09 7.59
N PHE A 131 6.84 -12.84 7.10
CA PHE A 131 7.90 -12.33 6.28
C PHE A 131 9.13 -12.06 7.13
N THR A 132 10.30 -12.40 6.58
CA THR A 132 11.60 -12.01 7.13
C THR A 132 12.24 -11.01 6.18
N ALA A 133 12.72 -9.90 6.74
CA ALA A 133 13.46 -8.89 6.00
C ALA A 133 14.88 -9.40 5.68
N THR A 134 15.25 -9.39 4.40
CA THR A 134 16.57 -9.82 3.93
C THR A 134 17.10 -8.81 2.94
N ALA A 135 18.33 -8.34 3.13
CA ALA A 135 19.00 -7.46 2.19
C ALA A 135 19.25 -8.21 0.86
N ALA A 136 19.14 -7.51 -0.28
CA ALA A 136 19.46 -8.09 -1.57
C ALA A 136 20.95 -8.40 -1.66
N THR A 137 21.29 -9.52 -2.30
CA THR A 137 22.69 -9.95 -2.47
C THR A 137 23.52 -8.94 -3.25
N ASP A 138 22.93 -8.35 -4.29
CA ASP A 138 23.63 -7.46 -5.22
C ASP A 138 23.58 -5.98 -4.77
N ASP A 139 22.65 -5.63 -3.87
CA ASP A 139 22.50 -4.28 -3.33
C ASP A 139 22.01 -4.34 -1.87
N PRO A 140 22.88 -4.13 -0.88
CA PRO A 140 22.51 -4.21 0.53
C PRO A 140 21.57 -3.11 0.99
N THR A 141 21.35 -2.07 0.18
CA THR A 141 20.37 -1.01 0.48
C THR A 141 18.94 -1.47 0.22
N VAL A 142 18.75 -2.45 -0.67
CA VAL A 142 17.44 -3.02 -1.01
C VAL A 142 17.10 -4.12 -0.01
N THR A 143 15.93 -4.02 0.60
CA THR A 143 15.41 -5.05 1.51
C THR A 143 14.19 -5.73 0.90
N PHE A 144 14.22 -7.06 0.86
CA PHE A 144 13.07 -7.87 0.49
C PHE A 144 12.43 -8.50 1.72
N LEU A 145 11.11 -8.45 1.79
CA LEU A 145 10.32 -9.28 2.69
C LEU A 145 10.07 -10.62 2.03
N THR A 146 10.54 -11.71 2.64
CA THR A 146 10.36 -13.07 2.08
C THR A 146 9.62 -13.99 3.04
N ALA A 147 8.63 -14.74 2.54
CA ALA A 147 7.89 -15.75 3.29
C ALA A 147 7.64 -17.00 2.43
N GLU A 148 7.61 -18.18 3.05
CA GLU A 148 7.21 -19.42 2.37
C GLU A 148 5.68 -19.48 2.17
N ILE A 149 5.28 -19.94 0.99
CA ILE A 149 3.89 -20.26 0.67
C ILE A 149 3.53 -21.59 1.35
N PRO A 150 2.48 -21.60 2.20
CA PRO A 150 1.94 -22.81 2.82
C PRO A 150 1.62 -23.87 1.76
N LYS A 151 1.87 -25.14 2.08
CA LYS A 151 1.84 -26.24 1.09
C LYS A 151 0.53 -26.36 0.33
N ASP A 152 -0.57 -26.09 1.00
CA ASP A 152 -1.93 -26.13 0.47
C ASP A 152 -2.28 -24.95 -0.45
N LEU A 153 -1.46 -23.90 -0.48
CA LEU A 153 -1.63 -22.74 -1.35
C LEU A 153 -0.62 -22.68 -2.50
N ARG A 154 0.27 -23.69 -2.62
CA ARG A 154 1.37 -23.70 -3.61
C ARG A 154 0.91 -23.92 -5.05
N ASP A 155 -0.26 -24.50 -5.24
CA ASP A 155 -0.84 -24.70 -6.57
C ASP A 155 -1.87 -23.60 -6.91
N THR A 156 -2.08 -22.65 -5.99
CA THR A 156 -3.01 -21.55 -6.20
C THR A 156 -2.37 -20.47 -7.07
N LYS A 157 -3.05 -20.13 -8.17
CA LYS A 157 -2.60 -19.14 -9.16
C LYS A 157 -2.69 -17.70 -8.64
N GLN A 158 -3.81 -17.37 -8.01
CA GLN A 158 -4.04 -16.05 -7.42
C GLN A 158 -4.16 -16.16 -5.91
N LEU A 159 -3.29 -15.42 -5.22
CA LEU A 159 -3.30 -15.34 -3.77
C LEU A 159 -3.83 -13.97 -3.33
N SER A 160 -4.53 -13.95 -2.20
CA SER A 160 -4.82 -12.73 -1.46
C SER A 160 -3.90 -12.66 -0.25
N LEU A 161 -3.13 -11.58 -0.16
CA LEU A 161 -2.24 -11.28 0.94
C LEU A 161 -2.86 -10.18 1.81
N VAL A 162 -2.99 -10.44 3.10
CA VAL A 162 -3.43 -9.45 4.10
C VAL A 162 -2.30 -9.20 5.09
N CYS A 163 -1.83 -7.96 5.15
CA CYS A 163 -0.88 -7.49 6.14
C CYS A 163 -1.59 -6.59 7.16
N PRO A 164 -1.95 -7.09 8.35
CA PRO A 164 -2.72 -6.33 9.35
C PRO A 164 -1.89 -5.26 10.08
N LYS A 165 -0.56 -5.34 9.99
CA LYS A 165 0.36 -4.42 10.66
C LYS A 165 1.73 -4.47 10.00
N ILE A 166 2.12 -3.35 9.42
CA ILE A 166 3.48 -3.00 9.07
C ILE A 166 3.76 -1.59 9.62
N VAL A 167 5.02 -1.25 9.90
CA VAL A 167 5.39 0.10 10.32
C VAL A 167 6.32 0.68 9.25
N LEU A 168 5.93 1.81 8.67
CA LEU A 168 6.57 2.48 7.55
C LEU A 168 6.69 3.97 7.90
N GLY A 169 7.89 4.53 7.84
CA GLY A 169 8.14 5.92 8.24
C GLY A 169 7.68 6.23 9.67
N GLY A 170 7.80 5.26 10.59
CA GLY A 170 7.32 5.35 11.97
C GLY A 170 5.80 5.31 12.14
N GLN A 171 5.02 5.17 11.07
CA GLN A 171 3.56 5.06 11.11
C GLN A 171 3.09 3.62 10.89
N ARG A 172 2.01 3.24 11.59
CA ARG A 172 1.41 1.92 11.45
C ARG A 172 0.46 1.89 10.26
N SER A 173 0.73 0.99 9.32
CA SER A 173 -0.12 0.73 8.15
C SER A 173 -0.66 -0.70 8.16
N ASN A 174 -1.69 -0.91 7.34
CA ASN A 174 -2.23 -2.22 7.00
C ASN A 174 -2.58 -2.21 5.51
N PHE A 175 -2.47 -3.35 4.85
CA PHE A 175 -2.79 -3.43 3.43
C PHE A 175 -3.26 -4.82 3.02
N ILE A 176 -3.94 -4.85 1.88
CA ILE A 176 -4.36 -6.07 1.19
C ILE A 176 -3.84 -5.98 -0.23
N MET A 177 -3.34 -7.10 -0.76
CA MET A 177 -2.79 -7.19 -2.10
C MET A 177 -3.20 -8.51 -2.73
N SER A 178 -3.58 -8.47 -4.00
CA SER A 178 -3.71 -9.67 -4.83
C SER A 178 -2.38 -9.98 -5.49
N ILE A 179 -1.98 -11.25 -5.50
CA ILE A 179 -0.75 -11.74 -6.10
C ILE A 179 -1.11 -12.76 -7.18
N ASP A 180 -0.94 -12.39 -8.44
CA ASP A 180 -1.01 -13.36 -9.55
C ASP A 180 0.37 -14.01 -9.75
N ARG A 181 0.45 -15.32 -9.52
CA ARG A 181 1.69 -16.10 -9.60
C ARG A 181 2.03 -16.56 -11.01
N GLU A 182 1.10 -16.42 -11.95
CA GLU A 182 1.32 -16.73 -13.36
C GLU A 182 1.69 -15.49 -14.18
N GLN A 183 1.76 -14.30 -13.55
CA GLN A 183 2.12 -13.09 -14.25
C GLN A 183 3.60 -13.14 -14.68
N ASP A 184 3.82 -12.99 -15.99
CA ASP A 184 5.14 -12.74 -16.53
C ASP A 184 5.73 -11.45 -15.95
N PRO A 185 7.04 -11.41 -15.65
CA PRO A 185 7.69 -10.18 -15.22
C PRO A 185 7.31 -9.02 -16.15
N VAL A 186 6.92 -7.89 -15.59
CA VAL A 186 6.56 -6.68 -16.33
C VAL A 186 7.83 -6.16 -17.02
N GLY A 187 8.12 -6.74 -18.18
CA GLY A 187 9.31 -6.48 -18.98
C GLY A 187 8.99 -6.73 -20.44
N ASN A 188 8.83 -5.63 -21.18
CA ASN A 188 8.50 -5.52 -22.62
C ASN A 188 7.01 -5.53 -22.99
N LYS A 189 6.17 -4.71 -22.34
CA LYS A 189 5.13 -4.08 -23.16
C LYS A 189 5.82 -2.91 -23.85
N PRO A 190 5.95 -2.89 -25.19
CA PRO A 190 6.46 -1.70 -25.87
C PRO A 190 5.58 -0.56 -25.41
N GLU A 191 6.23 0.44 -24.80
CA GLU A 191 5.71 1.78 -24.65
C GLU A 191 4.98 2.08 -25.96
N SER A 192 3.65 2.16 -25.90
CA SER A 192 2.86 2.58 -27.05
C SER A 192 3.32 3.99 -27.32
N ASN A 193 4.30 4.09 -28.23
CA ASN A 193 4.79 5.31 -28.80
C ASN A 193 3.56 6.18 -29.07
N PRO A 194 3.44 7.39 -28.49
CA PRO A 194 2.39 8.29 -28.92
C PRO A 194 2.62 8.50 -30.41
N GLU A 195 1.68 7.95 -31.16
CA GLU A 195 1.58 8.01 -32.60
C GLU A 195 2.03 9.39 -33.05
N THR A 196 3.22 9.44 -33.67
CA THR A 196 3.64 10.59 -34.47
C THR A 196 2.54 10.79 -35.48
N ALA A 197 1.66 11.74 -35.21
CA ALA A 197 0.62 12.16 -36.13
C ALA A 197 1.29 12.44 -37.48
N PRO A 198 0.84 11.83 -38.59
CA PRO A 198 1.26 12.30 -39.89
C PRO A 198 0.72 13.72 -40.05
N ASP A 199 1.65 14.63 -40.27
CA ASP A 199 1.43 15.96 -40.82
C ASP A 199 0.64 15.82 -42.14
N VAL A 200 -0.69 15.94 -42.05
CA VAL A 200 -1.56 16.05 -43.22
C VAL A 200 -1.94 17.52 -43.34
N LEU A 201 -1.15 18.20 -44.17
CA LEU A 201 -1.54 19.44 -44.83
C LEU A 201 -2.73 19.13 -45.75
N GLU A 202 -3.96 19.30 -45.28
CA GLU A 202 -5.12 19.49 -46.16
C GLU A 202 -5.91 20.73 -45.76
N ASP A 203 -5.61 21.75 -46.55
CA ASP A 203 -6.40 22.94 -46.88
C ASP A 203 -7.89 22.58 -47.03
N SER A 204 -8.77 23.11 -46.18
CA SER A 204 -10.19 23.24 -46.50
C SER A 204 -10.86 24.34 -45.68
N ASP A 205 -10.92 25.48 -46.35
CA ASP A 205 -11.90 26.56 -46.21
C ASP A 205 -13.30 26.05 -45.80
N SER A 206 -13.79 26.53 -44.65
CA SER A 206 -15.22 26.68 -44.39
C SER A 206 -15.45 27.65 -43.24
N THR A 207 -15.47 28.92 -43.62
CA THR A 207 -16.27 30.00 -43.04
C THR A 207 -17.50 29.47 -42.29
N SER A 208 -17.54 29.62 -40.97
CA SER A 208 -18.77 29.48 -40.18
C SER A 208 -18.89 30.63 -39.19
N ALA A 209 -20.07 31.24 -39.25
CA ALA A 209 -20.37 32.59 -38.83
C ALA A 209 -20.24 32.82 -37.33
N LEU A 210 -19.78 34.04 -37.02
CA LEU A 210 -19.94 34.71 -35.73
C LEU A 210 -21.42 34.75 -35.34
N ILE A 211 -21.77 34.07 -34.24
CA ILE A 211 -23.00 34.35 -33.51
C ILE A 211 -22.62 35.33 -32.39
N PRO A 212 -23.16 36.57 -32.39
CA PRO A 212 -22.98 37.49 -31.28
C PRO A 212 -23.81 37.01 -30.08
N CYS A 213 -23.17 36.89 -28.91
CA CYS A 213 -23.87 36.77 -27.64
C CYS A 213 -24.44 38.14 -27.29
N GLU A 214 -25.77 38.27 -27.38
CA GLU A 214 -26.49 39.43 -26.88
C GLU A 214 -26.53 39.42 -25.35
N ASP A 215 -26.36 40.62 -24.80
CA ASP A 215 -26.64 41.02 -23.43
C ASP A 215 -28.10 40.78 -23.06
N GLU A 216 -28.37 40.31 -21.83
CA GLU A 216 -29.54 40.54 -20.97
C GLU A 216 -29.41 39.53 -19.79
N ASP A 217 -29.66 39.82 -18.51
CA ASP A 217 -30.40 40.90 -17.90
C ASP A 217 -30.06 40.99 -16.41
N ALA A 218 -30.28 42.18 -15.85
CA ALA A 218 -30.04 42.53 -14.46
C ALA A 218 -30.97 41.78 -13.49
N ILE A 219 -30.40 41.21 -12.42
CA ILE A 219 -31.16 40.72 -11.26
C ILE A 219 -31.40 41.92 -10.30
N PRO A 220 -32.66 42.26 -9.96
CA PRO A 220 -32.95 43.31 -8.99
C PRO A 220 -32.63 42.85 -7.56
N LYS A 221 -31.93 43.71 -6.81
CA LYS A 221 -31.79 43.60 -5.35
C LYS A 221 -33.16 43.83 -4.70
N ALA A 222 -33.71 42.80 -4.07
CA ALA A 222 -34.77 42.97 -3.08
C ALA A 222 -34.18 43.66 -1.86
N SER A 223 -34.80 44.78 -1.50
CA SER A 223 -34.66 45.44 -0.21
C SER A 223 -35.82 44.97 0.65
N GLU A 224 -35.53 44.39 1.80
CA GLU A 224 -36.49 44.32 2.91
C GLU A 224 -35.80 44.82 4.18
N ASP A 225 -36.15 46.07 4.48
CA ASP A 225 -36.10 46.70 5.78
C ASP A 225 -37.13 45.99 6.69
N SER A 226 -36.72 45.57 7.88
CA SER A 226 -37.60 45.49 9.06
C SER A 226 -36.81 45.36 10.35
N GLN A 227 -36.77 46.51 11.04
CA GLN A 227 -36.68 46.76 12.50
C GLN A 227 -35.33 46.63 13.20
#